data_AF-M2T0E1-F1
#
_entry.id   AF-M2T0E1-F1
#
_cell.length_a   1.000
_cell.length_b   1.000
_cell.length_c   1.000
_cell.angle_alpha   90.00
_cell.angle_beta   90.00
_cell.angle_gamma   90.00
#
_symmetry.space_group_name_H-M   'P 1'
#
loop_
_entity.id
_entity.type
_entity.pdbx_description
1 polymer ?
#
loop_
_entity_poly.entity_id
_entity_poly.type
_entity_poly.pdbx_seq_one_letter_code
_entity_poly.pdbx_strand_id
1 'polypeptide(L)'
;MPLFSGKEAFIILGLSPIQPSLHHRSENCTVCTLPLTMHPGLPILQRPPHPATRINLCNHIVGKECLLAWLDISCACPVCNRTLFDATDEEITERDVAFVYKKLRQLWRKGEILAAIERVITRKRFEQEWREERAPGVDPVEEKGEGEDAVFEGEFWDGSEDGDEEMKEEEGSEEGEIIKREGMDDDKEGYDQGNEGDGYNDVGGSEDMDISDSSE
;
A
#
# COMPACT_ATOMS: atom_id res chain seq x y z
N MET A 1 -5.39 -14.82 -13.36
CA MET A 1 -5.24 -13.65 -14.26
C MET A 1 -3.88 -13.05 -14.02
N PRO A 2 -3.11 -12.66 -15.05
CA PRO A 2 -1.69 -12.41 -14.91
C PRO A 2 -1.46 -11.20 -14.00
N LEU A 3 -0.92 -11.48 -12.82
CA LEU A 3 -0.22 -10.50 -12.01
C LEU A 3 1.04 -10.12 -12.78
N PHE A 4 1.38 -8.84 -12.82
CA PHE A 4 2.65 -8.45 -13.41
C PHE A 4 3.77 -9.07 -12.56
N SER A 5 4.84 -9.54 -13.21
CA SER A 5 5.96 -10.24 -12.55
C SER A 5 6.75 -9.36 -11.57
N GLY A 6 6.43 -8.08 -11.50
CA GLY A 6 7.02 -7.14 -10.57
C GLY A 6 6.56 -5.72 -10.81
N LYS A 7 7.00 -4.83 -9.92
CA LYS A 7 6.65 -3.40 -9.92
C LYS A 7 7.00 -2.69 -11.22
N GLU A 8 8.20 -2.93 -11.77
CA GLU A 8 8.64 -2.26 -13.01
C GLU A 8 7.77 -2.64 -14.20
N ALA A 9 7.44 -3.93 -14.35
CA ALA A 9 6.52 -4.41 -15.38
C ALA A 9 5.14 -3.76 -15.22
N PHE A 10 4.65 -3.63 -13.97
CA PHE A 10 3.40 -2.95 -13.69
C PHE A 10 3.45 -1.45 -14.01
N ILE A 11 4.54 -0.74 -13.72
CA ILE A 11 4.67 0.70 -14.02
C ILE A 11 4.60 0.94 -15.54
N ILE A 12 5.24 0.07 -16.33
CA ILE A 12 5.32 0.22 -17.79
C ILE A 12 4.00 -0.17 -18.47
N LEU A 13 3.37 -1.27 -18.04
CA LEU A 13 2.25 -1.89 -18.75
C LEU A 13 0.91 -1.77 -18.03
N GLY A 14 0.93 -1.65 -16.71
CA GLY A 14 -0.25 -1.61 -15.85
C GLY A 14 -0.84 -0.22 -15.64
N LEU A 15 -0.14 0.84 -16.08
CA LEU A 15 -0.54 2.23 -15.90
C LEU A 15 -0.84 2.91 -17.24
N SER A 16 -1.97 3.60 -17.32
CA SER A 16 -2.31 4.46 -18.45
C SER A 16 -2.37 5.92 -18.00
N PRO A 17 -1.49 6.82 -18.52
CA PRO A 17 -1.57 8.23 -18.19
C PRO A 17 -2.89 8.81 -18.70
N ILE A 18 -3.59 9.58 -17.86
CA ILE A 18 -4.82 10.24 -18.26
C ILE A 18 -4.48 11.63 -18.78
N GLN A 19 -4.83 11.89 -20.04
CA GLN A 19 -4.72 13.24 -20.57
C GLN A 19 -5.79 14.15 -19.94
N PRO A 20 -5.42 15.39 -19.54
CA PRO A 20 -6.38 16.37 -19.07
C PRO A 20 -7.50 16.55 -20.10
N SER A 21 -8.75 16.44 -19.66
CA SER A 21 -9.93 16.66 -20.51
C SER A 21 -11.04 17.30 -19.71
N LEU A 22 -11.87 18.11 -20.38
CA LEU A 22 -13.03 18.77 -19.77
C LEU A 22 -14.13 17.78 -19.33
N HIS A 23 -14.05 16.50 -19.69
CA HIS A 23 -15.08 15.51 -19.43
C HIS A 23 -14.81 14.61 -18.22
N HIS A 24 -13.64 14.71 -17.60
CA HIS A 24 -13.30 13.88 -16.45
C HIS A 24 -13.89 14.46 -15.16
N ARG A 25 -14.67 13.66 -14.41
CA ARG A 25 -15.35 14.10 -13.18
C ARG A 25 -14.62 13.80 -11.86
N SER A 26 -13.54 13.01 -11.85
CA SER A 26 -12.89 12.67 -10.58
C SER A 26 -12.00 13.82 -10.12
N GLU A 27 -12.45 14.58 -9.13
CA GLU A 27 -11.80 15.85 -8.78
C GLU A 27 -10.50 15.64 -7.99
N ASN A 28 -10.44 14.60 -7.14
CA ASN A 28 -9.38 14.42 -6.17
C ASN A 28 -8.76 13.02 -6.19
N CYS A 29 -7.46 12.95 -5.90
CA CYS A 29 -6.74 11.70 -5.70
C CYS A 29 -7.22 11.03 -4.40
N THR A 30 -7.62 9.77 -4.47
CA THR A 30 -8.09 9.00 -3.29
C THR A 30 -7.00 8.75 -2.25
N VAL A 31 -5.74 8.83 -2.66
CA VAL A 31 -4.59 8.68 -1.77
C VAL A 31 -4.46 9.99 -0.98
N CYS A 32 -4.04 11.09 -1.62
CA CYS A 32 -3.69 12.36 -0.95
C CYS A 32 -4.82 13.35 -0.75
N THR A 33 -6.02 13.07 -1.27
CA THR A 33 -7.16 14.01 -1.30
C THR A 33 -6.92 15.33 -2.06
N LEU A 34 -5.74 15.50 -2.67
CA LEU A 34 -5.40 16.66 -3.50
C LEU A 34 -6.01 16.53 -4.91
N PRO A 35 -6.30 17.66 -5.56
CA PRO A 35 -6.88 17.66 -6.89
C PRO A 35 -5.96 17.04 -7.94
N LEU A 36 -6.56 16.28 -8.86
CA LEU A 36 -5.86 15.68 -9.98
C LEU A 36 -5.74 16.67 -11.14
N THR A 37 -4.61 16.63 -11.86
CA THR A 37 -4.40 17.45 -13.07
C THR A 37 -5.23 16.90 -14.24
N MET A 38 -6.55 17.08 -14.19
CA MET A 38 -7.46 16.65 -15.25
C MET A 38 -8.14 17.79 -15.99
N HIS A 39 -8.18 19.00 -15.41
CA HIS A 39 -8.72 20.18 -16.07
C HIS A 39 -7.61 21.20 -16.38
N PRO A 40 -7.41 21.57 -17.66
CA PRO A 40 -6.56 22.70 -17.99
C PRO A 40 -7.24 24.00 -17.52
N GLY A 41 -6.64 24.70 -16.56
CA GLY A 41 -7.08 26.05 -16.16
C GLY A 41 -7.63 26.20 -14.75
N LEU A 42 -7.45 25.23 -13.84
CA LEU A 42 -7.72 25.47 -12.42
C LEU A 42 -6.74 26.53 -11.88
N PRO A 43 -7.20 27.50 -11.07
CA PRO A 43 -6.34 28.49 -10.45
C PRO A 43 -5.25 27.77 -9.66
N ILE A 44 -4.04 28.33 -9.71
CA ILE A 44 -2.85 27.80 -9.04
C ILE A 44 -3.16 27.67 -7.54
N LEU A 45 -3.53 26.48 -7.11
CA LEU A 45 -3.61 26.14 -5.70
C LEU A 45 -2.18 26.13 -5.15
N GLN A 46 -2.04 26.37 -3.84
CA GLN A 46 -0.73 26.46 -3.16
C GLN A 46 0.14 25.19 -3.30
N ARG A 47 -0.40 24.09 -3.83
CA ARG A 47 0.34 22.88 -4.15
C ARG A 47 0.12 22.46 -5.60
N PRO A 48 1.18 22.06 -6.32
CA PRO A 48 1.06 21.57 -7.68
C PRO A 48 0.13 20.34 -7.72
N PRO A 49 -0.90 20.32 -8.57
CA PRO A 49 -1.68 19.11 -8.79
C PRO A 49 -0.78 18.07 -9.46
N HIS A 50 -0.82 16.83 -8.99
CA HIS A 50 -0.03 15.75 -9.58
C HIS A 50 -0.79 15.05 -10.71
N PRO A 51 -0.08 14.60 -11.76
CA PRO A 51 -0.67 14.03 -12.96
C PRO A 51 -1.50 12.78 -12.65
N ALA A 52 -2.68 12.68 -13.26
CA ALA A 52 -3.58 11.55 -13.08
C ALA A 52 -3.12 10.32 -13.88
N THR A 53 -3.19 9.14 -13.27
CA THR A 53 -2.95 7.85 -13.92
C THR A 53 -4.10 6.90 -13.63
N ARG A 54 -4.43 6.05 -14.61
CA ARG A 54 -5.41 4.97 -14.48
C ARG A 54 -4.68 3.65 -14.29
N ILE A 55 -5.13 2.87 -13.32
CA ILE A 55 -4.67 1.49 -13.12
C ILE A 55 -5.47 0.59 -14.07
N ASN A 56 -4.80 -0.04 -15.05
CA ASN A 56 -5.47 -0.80 -16.11
C ASN A 56 -6.27 -2.01 -15.58
N LEU A 57 -5.82 -2.63 -14.48
CA LEU A 57 -6.44 -3.82 -13.90
C LEU A 57 -7.78 -3.54 -13.19
N CYS A 58 -7.98 -2.35 -12.63
CA CYS A 58 -9.16 -2.03 -11.83
C CYS A 58 -9.84 -0.70 -12.19
N ASN A 59 -9.32 0.01 -13.19
CA ASN A 59 -9.79 1.31 -13.67
C ASN A 59 -9.85 2.44 -12.63
N HIS A 60 -9.28 2.26 -11.44
CA HIS A 60 -9.16 3.34 -10.46
C HIS A 60 -8.18 4.41 -10.93
N ILE A 61 -8.54 5.66 -10.66
CA ILE A 61 -7.78 6.85 -11.03
C ILE A 61 -7.13 7.41 -9.77
N VAL A 62 -5.83 7.63 -9.83
CA VAL A 62 -5.01 8.14 -8.72
C VAL A 62 -3.92 9.07 -9.25
N GLY A 63 -3.30 9.86 -8.37
CA GLY A 63 -2.13 10.66 -8.72
C GLY A 63 -0.93 9.74 -8.99
N LYS A 64 -0.21 9.97 -10.08
CA LYS A 64 0.94 9.14 -10.50
C LYS A 64 1.99 9.03 -9.39
N GLU A 65 2.37 10.17 -8.81
CA GLU A 65 3.39 10.22 -7.75
C GLU A 65 2.91 9.53 -6.47
N CYS A 66 1.64 9.74 -6.09
CA CYS A 66 1.04 9.07 -4.94
C CYS A 66 0.99 7.56 -5.13
N LEU A 67 0.65 7.10 -6.33
CA LEU A 67 0.64 5.68 -6.65
C LEU A 67 2.06 5.12 -6.62
N LEU A 68 3.05 5.78 -7.20
CA LEU A 68 4.44 5.29 -7.18
C LEU A 68 4.99 5.19 -5.75
N ALA A 69 4.71 6.18 -4.90
CA ALA A 69 5.07 6.11 -3.48
C ALA A 69 4.31 5.00 -2.74
N TRP A 70 3.04 4.77 -3.07
CA TRP A 70 2.26 3.65 -2.52
C TRP A 70 2.84 2.29 -2.93
N LEU A 71 3.29 2.17 -4.18
CA LEU A 71 3.92 0.96 -4.72
C LEU A 71 5.35 0.73 -4.19
N ASP A 72 5.93 1.68 -3.45
CA ASP A 72 7.16 1.45 -2.69
C ASP A 72 6.89 0.56 -1.46
N ILE A 73 5.64 0.48 -0.96
CA ILE A 73 5.28 -0.28 0.26
C ILE A 73 4.18 -1.33 0.07
N SER A 74 3.44 -1.29 -1.03
CA SER A 74 2.31 -2.18 -1.27
C SER A 74 2.27 -2.61 -2.73
N CYS A 75 1.92 -3.88 -2.97
CA CYS A 75 1.63 -4.39 -4.32
C CYS A 75 0.15 -4.26 -4.69
N ALA A 76 -0.68 -3.59 -3.90
CA ALA A 76 -2.12 -3.54 -4.08
C ALA A 76 -2.64 -2.15 -4.44
N CYS A 77 -3.79 -2.10 -5.10
CA CYS A 77 -4.48 -0.86 -5.44
C CYS A 77 -4.93 -0.13 -4.15
N PRO A 78 -4.62 1.18 -3.98
CA PRO A 78 -5.03 1.92 -2.79
C PRO A 78 -6.55 2.14 -2.68
N VAL A 79 -7.33 1.86 -3.73
CA VAL A 79 -8.80 2.07 -3.75
C VAL A 79 -9.57 0.78 -3.50
N CYS A 80 -9.33 -0.26 -4.30
CA CYS A 80 -10.05 -1.53 -4.17
C CYS A 80 -9.24 -2.68 -3.59
N ASN A 81 -7.99 -2.43 -3.20
CA ASN A 81 -7.08 -3.45 -2.67
C ASN A 81 -6.81 -4.65 -3.60
N ARG A 82 -7.12 -4.54 -4.89
CA ARG A 82 -6.73 -5.57 -5.87
C ARG A 82 -5.21 -5.63 -5.96
N THR A 83 -4.62 -6.81 -5.78
CA THR A 83 -3.20 -7.07 -6.03
C THR A 83 -2.86 -6.74 -7.48
N LEU A 84 -1.83 -5.93 -7.67
CA LEU A 84 -1.41 -5.38 -8.96
C LEU A 84 -0.26 -6.18 -9.55
N PHE A 85 0.68 -6.62 -8.73
CA PHE A 85 1.81 -7.45 -9.12
C PHE A 85 2.16 -8.41 -7.98
N ASP A 86 2.91 -9.46 -8.31
CA ASP A 86 3.43 -10.37 -7.28
C ASP A 86 4.38 -9.59 -6.38
N ALA A 87 4.04 -9.48 -5.10
CA ALA A 87 4.99 -9.00 -4.12
C ALA A 87 6.15 -10.00 -4.12
N THR A 88 7.37 -9.52 -4.33
CA THR A 88 8.50 -10.21 -3.74
C THR A 88 8.18 -10.32 -2.24
N ASP A 89 8.33 -11.50 -1.64
CA ASP A 89 8.04 -11.76 -0.22
C ASP A 89 9.04 -11.03 0.71
N GLU A 90 9.53 -9.87 0.29
CA GLU A 90 10.33 -8.98 1.10
C GLU A 90 9.44 -8.38 2.21
N GLU A 91 9.87 -8.63 3.44
CA GLU A 91 9.27 -8.02 4.63
C GLU A 91 9.40 -6.49 4.53
N ILE A 92 8.31 -5.79 4.87
CA ILE A 92 8.33 -4.32 4.92
C ILE A 92 9.24 -3.91 6.08
N THR A 93 10.40 -3.34 5.78
CA THR A 93 11.35 -2.94 6.82
C THR A 93 11.04 -1.55 7.36
N GLU A 94 11.57 -1.22 8.54
CA GLU A 94 11.48 0.13 9.11
C GLU A 94 12.14 1.18 8.19
N ARG A 95 13.15 0.79 7.38
CA ARG A 95 13.76 1.69 6.40
C ARG A 95 12.78 2.08 5.30
N ASP A 96 11.93 1.17 4.85
CA ASP A 96 10.94 1.43 3.80
C ASP A 96 9.87 2.40 4.32
N VAL A 97 9.41 2.18 5.56
CA VAL A 97 8.52 3.08 6.28
C VAL A 97 9.12 4.48 6.39
N ALA A 98 10.38 4.58 6.84
CA ALA A 98 11.08 5.85 6.97
C ALA A 98 11.28 6.55 5.61
N PHE A 99 11.54 5.78 4.55
CA PHE A 99 11.70 6.30 3.20
C PHE A 99 10.39 6.88 2.64
N VAL A 100 9.29 6.14 2.77
CA VAL A 100 7.95 6.62 2.37
C VAL A 100 7.57 7.84 3.17
N TYR A 101 7.78 7.82 4.49
CA TYR A 101 7.53 8.99 5.33
C TYR A 101 8.35 10.20 4.87
N LYS A 102 9.65 10.02 4.59
CA LYS A 102 10.53 11.10 4.13
C LYS A 102 10.08 11.69 2.79
N LYS A 103 9.58 10.86 1.86
CA LYS A 103 9.02 11.33 0.58
C LYS A 103 7.69 12.05 0.76
N LEU A 104 6.79 11.49 1.58
CA LEU A 104 5.42 11.99 1.70
C LEU A 104 5.26 13.14 2.71
N ARG A 105 6.19 13.33 3.66
CA ARG A 105 6.08 14.37 4.71
C ARG A 105 5.94 15.80 4.19
N GLN A 106 6.42 16.08 2.96
CA GLN A 106 6.27 17.40 2.35
C GLN A 106 4.85 17.63 1.82
N LEU A 107 4.15 16.54 1.51
CA LEU A 107 2.84 16.55 0.86
C LEU A 107 1.69 16.26 1.84
N TRP A 108 1.96 15.67 3.01
CA TRP A 108 0.89 15.15 3.90
C TRP A 108 1.14 15.40 5.38
N ARG A 109 0.07 15.32 6.18
CA ARG A 109 0.19 15.37 7.64
C ARG A 109 0.80 14.06 8.14
N LYS A 110 1.66 14.15 9.16
CA LYS A 110 2.34 12.99 9.77
C LYS A 110 1.38 11.85 10.12
N GLY A 111 0.23 12.16 10.73
CA GLY A 111 -0.75 11.17 11.14
C GLY A 111 -1.40 10.39 9.98
N GLU A 112 -1.65 11.06 8.86
CA GLU A 112 -2.28 10.42 7.69
C GLU A 112 -1.34 9.42 7.03
N ILE A 113 -0.06 9.78 6.92
CA ILE A 113 0.97 8.90 6.37
C ILE A 113 1.11 7.66 7.25
N LEU A 114 1.22 7.84 8.57
CA LEU A 114 1.41 6.72 9.50
C LEU A 114 0.19 5.79 9.53
N ALA A 115 -1.03 6.33 9.56
CA ALA A 115 -2.26 5.53 9.50
C ALA A 115 -2.41 4.77 8.16
N ALA A 116 -1.89 5.31 7.06
CA ALA A 116 -1.84 4.61 5.79
C ALA A 116 -0.85 3.45 5.80
N ILE A 117 0.34 3.66 6.37
CA ILE A 117 1.39 2.63 6.52
C ILE A 117 0.92 1.51 7.45
N GLU A 118 0.35 1.86 8.60
CA GLU A 118 -0.18 0.90 9.58
C GLU A 118 -1.21 -0.03 8.95
N ARG A 119 -2.17 0.51 8.18
CA ARG A 119 -3.16 -0.30 7.45
C ARG A 119 -2.53 -1.30 6.49
N VAL A 120 -1.41 -0.95 5.85
CA VAL A 120 -0.69 -1.85 4.95
C VAL A 120 0.01 -2.96 5.74
N ILE A 121 0.71 -2.62 6.83
CA ILE A 121 1.42 -3.58 7.69
C ILE A 121 0.44 -4.57 8.32
N THR A 122 -0.64 -4.08 8.94
CA THR A 122 -1.65 -4.92 9.57
C THR A 122 -2.30 -5.87 8.57
N ARG A 123 -2.56 -5.41 7.34
CA ARG A 123 -3.07 -6.27 6.28
C ARG A 123 -2.07 -7.34 5.85
N LYS A 124 -0.80 -6.99 5.64
CA LYS A 124 0.24 -7.97 5.27
C LYS A 124 0.37 -9.08 6.32
N ARG A 125 0.33 -8.72 7.61
CA ARG A 125 0.35 -9.71 8.70
C ARG A 125 -0.84 -10.65 8.64
N PHE A 126 -2.04 -10.08 8.47
CA PHE A 126 -3.26 -10.88 8.35
C PHE A 126 -3.21 -11.82 7.14
N GLU A 127 -2.75 -11.35 5.98
CA GLU A 127 -2.60 -12.18 4.78
C GLU A 127 -1.55 -13.28 4.96
N GLN A 128 -0.46 -13.00 5.68
CA GLN A 128 0.58 -13.99 5.99
C GLN A 128 0.05 -15.07 6.93
N GLU A 129 -0.57 -14.68 8.05
CA GLU A 129 -1.20 -15.60 9.01
C GLU A 129 -2.25 -16.49 8.31
N TRP A 130 -3.10 -15.87 7.49
CA TRP A 130 -4.09 -16.59 6.69
C TRP A 130 -3.48 -17.57 5.68
N ARG A 131 -2.32 -17.25 5.09
CA ARG A 131 -1.59 -18.18 4.22
C ARG A 131 -0.98 -19.33 5.02
N GLU A 132 -0.42 -19.05 6.19
CA GLU A 132 0.17 -20.05 7.07
C GLU A 132 -0.88 -21.04 7.58
N GLU A 133 -2.07 -20.57 7.98
CA GLU A 133 -3.18 -21.41 8.41
C GLU A 133 -3.74 -22.29 7.27
N ARG A 134 -3.74 -21.78 6.04
CA ARG A 134 -4.29 -22.49 4.88
C ARG A 134 -3.25 -23.30 4.10
N ALA A 135 -1.97 -23.22 4.47
CA ALA A 135 -0.92 -24.01 3.85
C ALA A 135 -1.29 -25.49 4.03
N PRO A 136 -1.57 -26.24 2.94
CA PRO A 136 -1.96 -27.64 3.03
C PRO A 136 -0.90 -28.37 3.83
N GLY A 137 -1.34 -29.06 4.90
CA GLY A 137 -0.49 -29.69 5.90
C GLY A 137 0.79 -30.24 5.31
N VAL A 138 1.90 -29.52 5.50
CA VAL A 138 3.11 -30.20 5.90
C VAL A 138 2.73 -30.74 7.27
N ASP A 139 2.10 -31.92 7.29
CA ASP A 139 1.96 -32.68 8.51
C ASP A 139 3.35 -32.63 9.14
N PRO A 140 3.49 -32.15 10.38
CA PRO A 140 4.77 -32.21 11.04
C PRO A 140 5.16 -33.68 10.95
N VAL A 141 6.14 -33.98 10.10
CA VAL A 141 6.74 -35.29 10.03
C VAL A 141 7.29 -35.45 11.42
N GLU A 142 6.50 -36.10 12.28
CA GLU A 142 6.97 -36.61 13.54
C GLU A 142 8.12 -37.50 13.13
N GLU A 143 9.33 -37.01 13.36
CA GLU A 143 10.60 -37.70 13.18
C GLU A 143 10.60 -38.83 14.22
N LYS A 144 9.75 -39.83 13.96
CA LYS A 144 9.62 -41.02 14.76
C LYS A 144 10.76 -41.91 14.30
N GLY A 145 11.81 -41.87 15.10
CA GLY A 145 13.11 -42.42 14.79
C GLY A 145 13.14 -43.89 14.37
N GLU A 146 14.27 -44.20 13.76
CA GLU A 146 15.01 -45.45 13.89
C GLU A 146 14.17 -46.74 13.80
N GLY A 147 14.00 -47.21 12.56
CA GLY A 147 13.53 -48.55 12.26
C GLY A 147 14.11 -49.02 10.92
N GLU A 148 15.01 -49.98 11.01
CA GLU A 148 15.84 -50.56 9.95
C GLU A 148 15.02 -51.17 8.78
N ASP A 149 15.63 -51.14 7.58
CA ASP A 149 15.38 -52.00 6.41
C ASP A 149 13.96 -52.55 6.18
N ALA A 150 13.18 -51.87 5.35
CA ALA A 150 12.06 -52.49 4.64
C ALA A 150 12.06 -52.05 3.18
N VAL A 151 12.69 -52.88 2.34
CA VAL A 151 12.48 -52.92 0.89
C VAL A 151 11.01 -53.26 0.66
N PHE A 152 10.21 -52.29 0.20
CA PHE A 152 8.86 -52.54 -0.29
C PHE A 152 8.75 -52.01 -1.73
N GLU A 153 9.03 -52.90 -2.69
CA GLU A 153 8.51 -52.79 -4.05
C GLU A 153 6.99 -52.94 -3.97
N GLY A 154 6.27 -51.87 -4.31
CA GLY A 154 4.82 -51.85 -4.32
C GLY A 154 4.30 -50.73 -5.18
N GLU A 155 4.14 -51.04 -6.47
CA GLU A 155 3.16 -50.40 -7.37
C GLU A 155 1.76 -50.42 -6.72
N PHE A 156 0.81 -49.65 -7.26
CA PHE A 156 -0.62 -49.51 -6.87
C PHE A 156 -0.86 -48.22 -6.06
N TRP A 157 -1.51 -47.18 -6.58
CA TRP A 157 -2.96 -47.16 -6.84
C TRP A 157 -3.35 -46.52 -8.18
N ASP A 158 -4.13 -47.30 -8.92
CA ASP A 158 -5.01 -46.93 -10.01
C ASP A 158 -6.30 -46.31 -9.45
N GLY A 159 -6.78 -45.26 -10.12
CA GLY A 159 -8.18 -44.93 -10.34
C GLY A 159 -9.18 -44.94 -9.17
N SER A 160 -9.62 -43.75 -8.76
CA SER A 160 -10.98 -43.49 -8.25
C SER A 160 -11.25 -42.00 -8.48
N GLU A 161 -11.87 -41.56 -9.57
CA GLU A 161 -13.29 -41.69 -9.95
C GLU A 161 -14.24 -41.06 -8.91
N ASP A 162 -14.67 -39.84 -9.25
CA ASP A 162 -15.94 -39.19 -8.95
C ASP A 162 -16.47 -39.20 -7.51
N GLY A 163 -16.24 -38.07 -6.83
CA GLY A 163 -16.94 -37.67 -5.61
C GLY A 163 -17.47 -36.24 -5.73
N ASP A 164 -18.65 -36.10 -6.37
CA ASP A 164 -19.51 -34.91 -6.25
C ASP A 164 -20.00 -34.81 -4.80
N GLU A 165 -19.37 -33.96 -4.00
CA GLU A 165 -19.90 -33.56 -2.69
C GLU A 165 -20.53 -32.17 -2.81
N GLU A 166 -21.86 -32.16 -2.93
CA GLU A 166 -22.71 -30.99 -2.76
C GLU A 166 -22.51 -30.39 -1.35
N MET A 167 -21.66 -29.37 -1.27
CA MET A 167 -21.47 -28.57 -0.08
C MET A 167 -22.72 -27.71 0.17
N LYS A 168 -23.53 -28.10 1.16
CA LYS A 168 -24.71 -27.36 1.62
C LYS A 168 -24.29 -26.01 2.20
N GLU A 169 -24.89 -24.95 1.67
CA GLU A 169 -24.87 -23.59 2.24
C GLU A 169 -25.57 -23.59 3.60
N GLU A 170 -24.81 -23.46 4.70
CA GLU A 170 -25.37 -23.08 6.00
C GLU A 170 -25.46 -21.55 6.08
N GLU A 171 -26.68 -21.03 5.98
CA GLU A 171 -27.02 -19.64 6.30
C GLU A 171 -26.90 -19.43 7.82
N GLY A 172 -25.70 -19.07 8.26
CA GLY A 172 -25.43 -18.56 9.61
C GLY A 172 -25.86 -17.10 9.75
N SER A 173 -27.10 -16.88 10.16
CA SER A 173 -27.61 -15.61 10.66
C SER A 173 -26.92 -15.25 11.99
N GLU A 174 -25.89 -14.41 11.95
CA GLU A 174 -25.31 -13.81 13.15
C GLU A 174 -25.83 -12.39 13.33
N GLU A 175 -26.81 -12.26 14.23
CA GLU A 175 -27.32 -10.98 14.73
C GLU A 175 -26.23 -10.31 15.57
N GLY A 176 -25.43 -9.47 14.91
CA GLY A 176 -24.39 -8.65 15.53
C GLY A 176 -24.98 -7.58 16.45
N GLU A 177 -24.83 -7.85 17.74
CA GLU A 177 -25.10 -7.03 18.91
C GLU A 177 -24.62 -5.57 18.75
N ILE A 178 -25.56 -4.62 18.92
CA ILE A 178 -25.28 -3.18 18.92
C ILE A 178 -24.55 -2.83 20.22
N ILE A 179 -23.22 -2.78 20.17
CA ILE A 179 -22.39 -2.23 21.24
C ILE A 179 -22.65 -0.72 21.30
N LYS A 180 -23.46 -0.30 22.30
CA LYS A 180 -23.56 1.10 22.70
C LYS A 180 -22.19 1.53 23.25
N ARG A 181 -21.46 2.30 22.44
CA ARG A 181 -20.26 3.02 22.87
C ARG A 181 -20.70 4.15 23.81
N GLU A 182 -20.65 3.89 25.11
CA GLU A 182 -20.84 4.92 26.12
C GLU A 182 -19.69 5.94 26.01
N GLY A 183 -20.07 7.21 26.18
CA GLY A 183 -19.18 8.36 26.05
C GLY A 183 -18.00 8.26 26.99
N MET A 184 -16.82 8.28 26.39
CA MET A 184 -15.57 8.49 27.12
C MET A 184 -15.32 9.99 27.05
N ASP A 185 -15.64 10.66 28.15
CA ASP A 185 -15.28 12.05 28.41
C ASP A 185 -13.74 12.13 28.45
N ASP A 186 -13.13 12.49 27.32
CA ASP A 186 -11.69 12.76 27.26
C ASP A 186 -11.40 14.05 28.04
N ASP A 187 -10.91 13.82 29.25
CA ASP A 187 -10.28 14.80 30.11
C ASP A 187 -9.24 15.61 29.32
N LYS A 188 -9.57 16.89 29.21
CA LYS A 188 -8.79 17.93 28.57
C LYS A 188 -7.57 18.24 29.43
N GLU A 189 -6.54 17.40 29.38
CA GLU A 189 -5.23 17.72 29.95
C GLU A 189 -4.52 18.75 29.07
N GLY A 190 -4.42 19.97 29.60
CA GLY A 190 -3.70 21.08 29.00
C GLY A 190 -2.20 20.81 29.00
N TYR A 191 -1.64 20.58 27.81
CA TYR A 191 -0.20 20.65 27.63
C TYR A 191 0.22 22.13 27.58
N ASP A 192 0.92 22.49 28.65
CA ASP A 192 1.65 23.72 28.88
C ASP A 192 2.57 24.04 27.69
N GLN A 193 2.36 25.19 27.06
CA GLN A 193 3.24 25.71 26.00
C GLN A 193 4.52 26.23 26.66
N GLY A 194 5.46 25.32 26.90
CA GLY A 194 6.87 25.64 27.12
C GLY A 194 7.46 26.27 25.87
N ASN A 195 7.27 27.58 25.72
CA ASN A 195 7.99 28.44 24.80
C ASN A 195 9.40 28.65 25.34
N GLU A 196 10.30 27.69 25.09
CA GLU A 196 11.73 27.88 25.26
C GLU A 196 12.31 28.14 23.87
N GLY A 197 12.64 29.41 23.64
CA GLY A 197 13.34 29.84 22.46
C GLY A 197 14.80 29.45 22.54
N ASP A 198 15.32 28.91 21.46
CA ASP A 198 16.75 28.89 21.20
C ASP A 198 16.98 29.50 19.82
N GLY A 199 17.62 30.67 19.86
CA GLY A 199 18.05 31.41 18.70
C GLY A 199 19.15 30.68 17.94
N TYR A 200 19.03 30.69 16.62
CA TYR A 200 20.15 30.48 15.72
C TYR A 200 20.31 31.77 14.93
N ASN A 201 21.27 32.57 15.39
CA ASN A 201 21.98 33.50 14.52
C ASN A 201 22.70 32.64 13.48
N ASP A 202 22.31 32.73 12.21
CA ASP A 202 23.22 32.32 11.14
C ASP A 202 23.42 33.47 10.16
N VAL A 203 24.69 33.62 9.84
CA VAL A 203 25.37 34.83 9.47
C VAL A 203 25.48 34.86 7.96
N GLY A 204 25.56 36.08 7.42
CA GLY A 204 25.66 36.40 6.01
C GLY A 204 26.61 35.51 5.18
N GLY A 205 26.19 35.33 3.94
CA GLY A 205 26.98 34.76 2.86
C GLY A 205 26.33 35.06 1.52
N SER A 206 26.07 36.34 1.21
CA SER A 206 25.78 36.77 -0.16
C SER A 206 27.09 36.80 -0.93
N GLU A 207 27.41 35.69 -1.59
CA GLU A 207 28.47 35.67 -2.60
C GLU A 207 27.81 35.97 -3.94
N ASP A 208 27.89 37.24 -4.31
CA ASP A 208 27.60 37.74 -5.65
C ASP A 208 28.59 37.08 -6.63
N MET A 209 28.10 36.17 -7.47
CA MET A 209 28.88 35.65 -8.60
C MET A 209 28.65 36.53 -9.82
N ASP A 210 29.61 37.42 -10.08
CA ASP A 210 29.78 38.13 -11.34
C ASP A 210 30.01 37.13 -12.49
N ILE A 211 28.98 36.92 -13.30
CA ILE A 211 29.12 36.24 -14.60
C ILE A 211 29.70 37.26 -15.57
N SER A 212 31.01 37.15 -15.76
CA SER A 212 31.73 37.87 -16.81
C SER A 212 31.26 37.41 -18.18
N ASP A 213 30.65 38.34 -18.90
CA ASP A 213 30.38 38.32 -20.34
C ASP A 213 31.73 38.20 -21.07
N SER A 214 31.95 37.05 -21.72
CA SER A 214 33.08 36.85 -22.65
C SER A 214 32.50 36.58 -24.03
N SER A 215 32.71 37.59 -24.87
CA SER A 215 32.42 37.61 -26.29
C SER A 215 33.22 36.56 -27.05
N GLU A 216 32.60 35.94 -28.05
CA GLU A 216 33.16 35.68 -29.39
C GLU A 216 32.03 35.41 -30.39
#